data_AF-A0A8H5KA66-F1
#
_entry.id   AF-A0A8H5KA66-F1
#
_cell.length_a   1.000
_cell.length_b   1.000
_cell.length_c   1.000
_cell.angle_alpha   90.00
_cell.angle_beta   90.00
_cell.angle_gamma   90.00
#
_symmetry.space_group_name_H-M   'P 1'
#
loop_
_entity.id
_entity.type
_entity.pdbx_description
1 polymer ?
#
loop_
_entity_poly.entity_id
_entity_poly.type
_entity_poly.pdbx_seq_one_letter_code
_entity_poly.pdbx_strand_id
1 'polypeptide(L)'
;MMFLELTAPRSPTPESASTISSEDNKMVALVPPGPAFAKTTNTTSTEVDVENTNKAFDQMIAHLNAMRAKVQALESENTELKAQVEYEKAFKEHFSKNLDEANNISRTAELEAATKVEALESENNDLKAQVEYEKSSKEQISKNLTEANYNLHSVESESAAKVQALESDNNEMKAQVEYEKSFKEHFSKNLDEANNNWHSAELEAAAKEAELGRVRERLSFVQAQAAEQEQLHAVKEQNIELQARIRVQFFVTTHQHVQTIKHMVHDWKIQVEQKIEEDYENNKLKANDPEAADDAEYERLKALIEGHEYIITNIKKGNEKIATQIKDLREAENATLISELTANRFEAFLEEREKMVAQLEQEKQDQKTEDNADEMIEIPIDTKELSKADRKKAKKAAKKAAKKAAKKAKKANAKK
;
A
#
# COMPACT_ATOMS: atom_id res chain seq x y z
N MET A 1 -60.98 70.79 -26.78
CA MET A 1 -62.29 70.25 -26.36
C MET A 1 -62.22 70.09 -24.85
N MET A 2 -62.84 70.99 -24.08
CA MET A 2 -64.29 71.08 -23.84
C MET A 2 -64.72 69.96 -22.87
N PHE A 3 -64.93 70.28 -21.59
CA PHE A 3 -66.24 70.57 -20.93
C PHE A 3 -66.76 69.28 -20.25
N LEU A 4 -67.44 69.23 -19.09
CA LEU A 4 -68.49 70.03 -18.46
C LEU A 4 -68.46 69.69 -16.94
N GLU A 5 -68.54 70.64 -16.00
CA GLU A 5 -69.71 71.36 -15.44
C GLU A 5 -70.42 70.69 -14.24
N LEU A 6 -71.10 71.58 -13.50
CA LEU A 6 -72.05 71.45 -12.39
C LEU A 6 -71.40 71.52 -10.98
N THR A 7 -71.74 72.48 -10.11
CA THR A 7 -72.93 73.36 -10.06
C THR A 7 -72.67 74.58 -9.15
N ALA A 8 -73.10 75.77 -9.57
CA ALA A 8 -73.36 76.94 -8.71
C ALA A 8 -74.82 76.88 -8.19
N PRO A 9 -75.26 77.68 -7.20
CA PRO A 9 -75.58 79.08 -7.51
C PRO A 9 -75.51 80.11 -6.35
N ARG A 10 -75.60 81.38 -6.80
CA ARG A 10 -76.28 82.55 -6.19
C ARG A 10 -75.55 83.46 -5.21
N SER A 11 -75.24 84.63 -5.78
CA SER A 11 -75.19 85.97 -5.18
C SER A 11 -76.47 86.33 -4.39
N PRO A 12 -76.43 87.40 -3.59
CA PRO A 12 -76.67 88.72 -4.18
C PRO A 12 -75.69 89.80 -3.70
N THR A 13 -75.24 90.61 -4.65
CA THR A 13 -75.13 92.06 -4.44
C THR A 13 -76.55 92.61 -4.32
N PRO A 14 -76.79 93.54 -3.39
CA PRO A 14 -77.37 94.84 -3.78
C PRO A 14 -76.35 95.93 -3.42
N GLU A 15 -76.06 96.90 -4.29
CA GLU A 15 -76.95 98.03 -4.61
C GLU A 15 -77.40 98.76 -3.34
N SER A 16 -77.45 100.06 -3.24
CA SER A 16 -77.19 101.22 -4.08
C SER A 16 -77.55 102.39 -3.15
N ALA A 17 -77.21 103.60 -3.58
CA ALA A 17 -77.63 104.87 -2.97
C ALA A 17 -76.87 105.22 -1.68
N SER A 18 -76.44 106.45 -1.47
CA SER A 18 -76.34 107.63 -2.33
C SER A 18 -75.43 108.55 -1.52
N THR A 19 -74.29 108.98 -2.05
CA THR A 19 -74.15 110.28 -2.71
C THR A 19 -74.36 111.48 -1.78
N ILE A 20 -73.49 112.48 -1.98
CA ILE A 20 -73.65 113.95 -1.76
C ILE A 20 -73.73 114.45 -0.30
N SER A 21 -72.85 115.35 0.15
CA SER A 21 -72.52 116.71 -0.32
C SER A 21 -73.23 117.76 0.53
N SER A 22 -72.40 118.69 1.02
CA SER A 22 -72.55 120.14 1.09
C SER A 22 -73.93 120.78 1.37
N GLU A 23 -73.82 121.84 2.18
CA GLU A 23 -74.62 123.07 2.19
C GLU A 23 -75.82 123.19 3.14
N ASP A 24 -75.70 124.22 3.97
CA ASP A 24 -76.67 125.28 4.25
C ASP A 24 -78.12 124.90 4.59
N ASN A 25 -78.53 125.22 5.83
CA ASN A 25 -79.36 126.42 6.03
C ASN A 25 -79.59 126.75 7.52
N LYS A 26 -79.11 127.92 7.91
CA LYS A 26 -79.91 129.06 8.41
C LYS A 26 -81.33 128.80 8.99
N MET A 27 -81.55 129.52 10.09
CA MET A 27 -82.60 130.54 10.33
C MET A 27 -83.77 130.23 11.29
N VAL A 28 -83.97 131.23 12.16
CA VAL A 28 -85.25 131.85 12.56
C VAL A 28 -85.92 131.37 13.86
N ALA A 29 -85.65 132.19 14.89
CA ALA A 29 -86.58 132.94 15.74
C ALA A 29 -88.04 132.46 15.86
N LEU A 30 -88.58 132.51 17.09
CA LEU A 30 -89.92 133.04 17.33
C LEU A 30 -90.06 133.63 18.75
N VAL A 31 -90.42 134.91 18.77
CA VAL A 31 -90.91 135.72 19.91
C VAL A 31 -92.35 135.31 20.24
N PRO A 32 -92.87 135.64 21.44
CA PRO A 32 -94.26 136.12 21.48
C PRO A 32 -94.45 137.44 22.27
N PRO A 33 -95.55 138.18 22.00
CA PRO A 33 -95.72 139.60 22.31
C PRO A 33 -96.68 139.91 23.49
N GLY A 34 -96.55 141.12 24.05
CA GLY A 34 -97.59 142.08 24.53
C GLY A 34 -98.70 141.63 25.52
N PRO A 35 -99.17 142.53 26.41
CA PRO A 35 -99.95 143.67 25.91
C PRO A 35 -99.74 145.02 26.64
N ALA A 36 -100.00 146.09 25.89
CA ALA A 36 -100.27 147.44 26.37
C ALA A 36 -101.79 147.61 26.59
N PHE A 37 -102.19 148.40 27.58
CA PHE A 37 -103.50 149.06 27.55
C PHE A 37 -103.38 150.53 27.95
N ALA A 38 -103.93 151.36 27.08
CA ALA A 38 -103.98 152.80 27.19
C ALA A 38 -105.23 153.26 27.97
N LYS A 39 -104.97 154.28 28.79
CA LYS A 39 -105.81 155.37 29.32
C LYS A 39 -107.16 155.63 28.63
N THR A 40 -108.20 155.86 29.44
CA THR A 40 -109.29 156.82 29.14
C THR A 40 -109.65 157.63 30.39
N THR A 41 -110.03 158.88 30.16
CA THR A 41 -110.25 159.98 31.11
C THR A 41 -111.75 160.28 31.28
N ASN A 42 -112.16 160.89 32.41
CA ASN A 42 -112.84 162.21 32.45
C ASN A 42 -113.64 162.51 33.76
N THR A 43 -113.22 163.60 34.43
CA THR A 43 -113.94 164.79 34.95
C THR A 43 -115.19 164.73 35.87
N THR A 44 -115.00 165.28 37.09
CA THR A 44 -115.61 166.49 37.73
C THR A 44 -117.14 166.73 37.70
N SER A 45 -117.79 166.86 38.87
CA SER A 45 -118.24 168.15 39.49
C SER A 45 -119.52 168.09 40.36
N THR A 46 -119.42 168.75 41.53
CA THR A 46 -120.40 169.57 42.30
C THR A 46 -121.68 169.02 42.95
N GLU A 47 -121.74 169.31 44.27
CA GLU A 47 -122.85 169.52 45.24
C GLU A 47 -124.02 168.54 45.28
N VAL A 48 -124.22 167.87 46.43
CA VAL A 48 -125.57 167.42 46.84
C VAL A 48 -125.79 167.55 48.35
N ASP A 49 -126.91 168.23 48.60
CA ASP A 49 -127.78 168.32 49.75
C ASP A 49 -128.08 166.95 50.43
N VAL A 50 -128.67 167.02 51.62
CA VAL A 50 -128.63 166.01 52.69
C VAL A 50 -129.44 164.71 52.40
N GLU A 51 -128.87 163.67 51.74
CA GLU A 51 -129.50 162.30 51.70
C GLU A 51 -128.65 161.06 51.26
N ASN A 52 -127.30 161.01 51.40
CA ASN A 52 -126.48 160.01 50.66
C ASN A 52 -125.53 159.08 51.46
N THR A 53 -125.66 158.96 52.79
CA THR A 53 -124.65 158.27 53.63
C THR A 53 -124.78 156.74 53.73
N ASN A 54 -125.95 156.15 53.44
CA ASN A 54 -126.17 154.71 53.64
C ASN A 54 -125.77 153.81 52.46
N LYS A 55 -125.57 154.34 51.23
CA LYS A 55 -125.22 153.52 50.05
C LYS A 55 -123.73 153.20 49.91
N ALA A 56 -122.86 154.01 50.52
CA ALA A 56 -121.41 153.83 50.43
C ALA A 56 -120.88 152.66 51.27
N PHE A 57 -121.59 152.27 52.34
CA PHE A 57 -121.15 151.21 53.25
C PHE A 57 -121.30 149.81 52.63
N ASP A 58 -122.40 149.57 51.89
CA ASP A 58 -122.65 148.28 51.25
C ASP A 58 -121.67 147.98 50.10
N GLN A 59 -121.16 149.00 49.40
CA GLN A 59 -120.15 148.82 48.35
C GLN A 59 -118.78 148.39 48.92
N MET A 60 -118.41 148.84 50.12
CA MET A 60 -117.16 148.42 50.76
C MET A 60 -117.17 146.95 51.18
N ILE A 61 -118.31 146.45 51.71
CA ILE A 61 -118.43 145.05 52.12
C ILE A 61 -118.35 144.10 50.91
N ALA A 62 -118.95 144.47 49.78
CA ALA A 62 -118.85 143.68 48.55
C ALA A 62 -117.39 143.55 48.05
N HIS A 63 -116.61 144.63 48.12
CA HIS A 63 -115.22 144.63 47.64
C HIS A 63 -114.28 143.79 48.55
N LEU A 64 -114.52 143.74 49.86
CA LEU A 64 -113.75 142.91 50.79
C LEU A 64 -114.01 141.42 50.59
N ASN A 65 -115.26 141.02 50.33
CA ASN A 65 -115.60 139.63 50.03
C ASN A 65 -114.98 139.16 48.70
N ALA A 66 -114.91 140.03 47.69
CA ALA A 66 -114.24 139.71 46.42
C ALA A 66 -112.72 139.48 46.59
N MET A 67 -112.04 140.23 47.46
CA MET A 67 -110.62 140.01 47.75
C MET A 67 -110.38 138.70 48.51
N ARG A 68 -111.24 138.35 49.47
CA ARG A 68 -111.08 137.11 50.24
C ARG A 68 -111.19 135.87 49.34
N ALA A 69 -112.11 135.86 48.38
CA ALA A 69 -112.24 134.79 47.39
C ALA A 69 -110.98 134.67 46.49
N LYS A 70 -110.36 135.80 46.15
CA LYS A 70 -109.16 135.82 45.30
C LYS A 70 -107.91 135.27 46.01
N VAL A 71 -107.79 135.48 47.33
CA VAL A 71 -106.70 134.90 48.13
C VAL A 71 -106.84 133.39 48.26
N GLN A 72 -108.05 132.86 48.50
CA GLN A 72 -108.28 131.42 48.57
C GLN A 72 -107.98 130.70 47.24
N ALA A 73 -108.30 131.32 46.10
CA ALA A 73 -107.95 130.76 44.79
C ALA A 73 -106.43 130.65 44.61
N LEU A 74 -105.66 131.69 44.98
CA LEU A 74 -104.20 131.68 44.88
C LEU A 74 -103.53 130.69 45.85
N GLU A 75 -104.11 130.46 47.03
CA GLU A 75 -103.62 129.43 47.96
C GLU A 75 -103.82 128.02 47.39
N SER A 76 -104.94 127.75 46.72
CA SER A 76 -105.16 126.45 46.05
C SER A 76 -104.16 126.20 44.91
N GLU A 77 -103.88 127.22 44.08
CA GLU A 77 -102.94 127.12 42.96
C GLU A 77 -101.49 126.86 43.43
N ASN A 78 -101.07 127.48 44.53
CA ASN A 78 -99.73 127.28 45.10
C ASN A 78 -99.55 125.87 45.70
N THR A 79 -100.63 125.28 46.19
CA THR A 79 -100.62 123.91 46.73
C THR A 79 -100.46 122.88 45.59
N GLU A 80 -101.09 123.11 44.44
CA GLU A 80 -100.99 122.25 43.26
C GLU A 80 -99.59 122.31 42.60
N LEU A 81 -99.01 123.51 42.46
CA LEU A 81 -97.65 123.68 41.91
C LEU A 81 -96.58 123.00 42.76
N LYS A 82 -96.72 122.99 44.10
CA LYS A 82 -95.78 122.27 44.98
C LYS A 82 -95.79 120.76 44.74
N ALA A 83 -96.96 120.16 44.53
CA ALA A 83 -97.07 118.73 44.26
C ALA A 83 -96.44 118.35 42.91
N GLN A 84 -96.55 119.21 41.89
CA GLN A 84 -95.97 118.97 40.57
C GLN A 84 -94.43 118.98 40.60
N VAL A 85 -93.82 119.89 41.36
CA VAL A 85 -92.35 119.99 41.50
C VAL A 85 -91.75 118.76 42.20
N GLU A 86 -92.42 118.20 43.22
CA GLU A 86 -91.93 116.99 43.89
C GLU A 86 -91.98 115.75 42.98
N TYR A 87 -93.05 115.59 42.18
CA TYR A 87 -93.15 114.48 41.23
C TYR A 87 -92.05 114.54 40.17
N GLU A 88 -91.77 115.72 39.63
CA GLU A 88 -90.76 115.89 38.57
C GLU A 88 -89.33 115.66 39.08
N LYS A 89 -89.07 115.99 40.35
CA LYS A 89 -87.79 115.72 41.02
C LYS A 89 -87.55 114.21 41.20
N ALA A 90 -88.57 113.47 41.64
CA ALA A 90 -88.47 112.01 41.81
C ALA A 90 -88.26 111.29 40.47
N PHE A 91 -88.93 111.73 39.40
CA PHE A 91 -88.77 111.15 38.06
C PHE A 91 -87.36 111.33 37.51
N LYS A 92 -86.78 112.54 37.61
CA LYS A 92 -85.41 112.80 37.14
C LYS A 92 -84.36 111.98 37.90
N GLU A 93 -84.54 111.77 39.21
CA GLU A 93 -83.60 110.96 40.00
C GLU A 93 -83.61 109.48 39.59
N HIS A 94 -84.80 108.92 39.29
CA HIS A 94 -84.92 107.54 38.82
C HIS A 94 -84.25 107.33 37.45
N PHE A 95 -84.38 108.30 36.54
CA PHE A 95 -83.78 108.20 35.20
C PHE A 95 -82.24 108.27 35.24
N SER A 96 -81.66 109.10 36.11
CA SER A 96 -80.20 109.17 36.29
C SER A 96 -79.62 107.84 36.78
N LYS A 97 -80.23 107.21 37.79
CA LYS A 97 -79.74 105.93 38.34
C LYS A 97 -79.72 104.82 37.28
N ASN A 98 -80.76 104.74 36.44
CA ASN A 98 -80.84 103.73 35.39
C ASN A 98 -79.77 103.91 34.29
N LEU A 99 -79.41 105.16 33.98
CA LEU A 99 -78.37 105.45 32.98
C LEU A 99 -76.97 105.07 33.49
N ASP A 100 -76.70 105.35 34.77
CA ASP A 100 -75.42 104.99 35.40
C ASP A 100 -75.26 103.47 35.50
N GLU A 101 -76.34 102.74 35.79
CA GLU A 101 -76.33 101.27 35.88
C GLU A 101 -76.09 100.61 34.51
N ALA A 102 -76.73 101.12 33.44
CA ALA A 102 -76.52 100.64 32.07
C ALA A 102 -75.06 100.87 31.59
N ASN A 103 -74.49 102.05 31.88
CA ASN A 103 -73.10 102.35 31.54
C ASN A 103 -72.10 101.45 32.30
N ASN A 104 -72.39 101.14 33.57
CA ASN A 104 -71.53 100.27 34.35
C ASN A 104 -71.55 98.82 33.84
N ILE A 105 -72.73 98.32 33.45
CA ILE A 105 -72.88 96.98 32.83
C ILE A 105 -72.08 96.90 31.52
N SER A 106 -72.20 97.90 30.64
CA SER A 106 -71.47 97.94 29.36
C SER A 106 -69.95 97.91 29.57
N ARG A 107 -69.44 98.71 30.50
CA ARG A 107 -68.01 98.80 30.78
C ARG A 107 -67.44 97.52 31.39
N THR A 108 -68.24 96.83 32.20
CA THR A 108 -67.87 95.54 32.79
C THR A 108 -67.78 94.45 31.71
N ALA A 109 -68.74 94.42 30.77
CA ALA A 109 -68.73 93.46 29.66
C ALA A 109 -67.56 93.68 28.68
N GLU A 110 -67.18 94.93 28.39
CA GLU A 110 -66.00 95.23 27.55
C GLU A 110 -64.68 94.77 28.21
N LEU A 111 -64.53 94.98 29.53
CA LEU A 111 -63.37 94.51 30.28
C LEU A 111 -63.28 92.97 30.30
N GLU A 112 -64.42 92.28 30.48
CA GLU A 112 -64.50 90.82 30.45
C GLU A 112 -64.17 90.26 29.05
N ALA A 113 -64.66 90.90 27.99
CA ALA A 113 -64.33 90.52 26.61
C ALA A 113 -62.84 90.73 26.29
N ALA A 114 -62.26 91.86 26.71
CA ALA A 114 -60.85 92.15 26.50
C ALA A 114 -59.93 91.14 27.23
N THR A 115 -60.23 90.82 28.49
CA THR A 115 -59.47 89.81 29.24
C THR A 115 -59.60 88.41 28.63
N LYS A 116 -60.77 88.06 28.08
CA LYS A 116 -60.96 86.77 27.42
C LYS A 116 -60.19 86.67 26.09
N VAL A 117 -60.11 87.75 25.33
CA VAL A 117 -59.31 87.81 24.09
C VAL A 117 -57.82 87.70 24.42
N GLU A 118 -57.33 88.44 25.41
CA GLU A 118 -55.93 88.38 25.84
C GLU A 118 -55.54 86.97 26.35
N ALA A 119 -56.43 86.31 27.09
CA ALA A 119 -56.23 84.92 27.53
C ALA A 119 -56.15 83.94 26.34
N LEU A 120 -57.03 84.09 25.34
CA LEU A 120 -57.02 83.26 24.13
C LEU A 120 -55.78 83.52 23.25
N GLU A 121 -55.31 84.77 23.16
CA GLU A 121 -54.08 85.08 22.44
C GLU A 121 -52.85 84.47 23.13
N SER A 122 -52.79 84.51 24.46
CA SER A 122 -51.75 83.82 25.23
C SER A 122 -51.78 82.32 24.99
N GLU A 123 -52.97 81.69 25.08
CA GLU A 123 -53.14 80.25 24.86
C GLU A 123 -52.76 79.85 23.42
N ASN A 124 -53.10 80.67 22.43
CA ASN A 124 -52.75 80.42 21.03
C ASN A 124 -51.23 80.54 20.79
N ASN A 125 -50.56 81.48 21.46
CA ASN A 125 -49.11 81.59 21.42
C ASN A 125 -48.42 80.38 22.06
N ASP A 126 -48.94 79.90 23.20
CA ASP A 126 -48.42 78.69 23.87
C ASP A 126 -48.62 77.43 23.01
N LEU A 127 -49.79 77.27 22.38
CA LEU A 127 -50.06 76.16 21.45
C LEU A 127 -49.15 76.22 20.22
N LYS A 128 -48.91 77.41 19.67
CA LYS A 128 -48.00 77.58 18.53
C LYS A 128 -46.57 77.18 18.89
N ALA A 129 -46.10 77.57 20.08
CA ALA A 129 -44.79 77.16 20.60
C ALA A 129 -44.73 75.64 20.81
N GLN A 130 -45.79 75.02 21.34
CA GLN A 130 -45.88 73.58 21.51
C GLN A 130 -45.83 72.83 20.16
N VAL A 131 -46.57 73.28 19.15
CA VAL A 131 -46.56 72.68 17.81
C VAL A 131 -45.18 72.76 17.17
N GLU A 132 -44.49 73.89 17.32
CA GLU A 132 -43.13 74.06 16.79
C GLU A 132 -42.11 73.16 17.49
N TYR A 133 -42.22 73.03 18.82
CA TYR A 133 -41.44 72.07 19.60
C TYR A 133 -41.70 70.62 19.17
N GLU A 134 -42.97 70.22 19.03
CA GLU A 134 -43.33 68.87 18.57
C GLU A 134 -42.86 68.59 17.15
N LYS A 135 -42.92 69.58 16.26
CA LYS A 135 -42.43 69.45 14.89
C LYS A 135 -40.91 69.23 14.87
N SER A 136 -40.17 70.01 15.65
CA SER A 136 -38.72 69.84 15.81
C SER A 136 -38.37 68.47 16.42
N SER A 137 -39.10 68.04 17.45
CA SER A 137 -38.93 66.73 18.09
C SER A 137 -39.22 65.57 17.13
N LYS A 138 -40.31 65.64 16.36
CA LYS A 138 -40.64 64.66 15.31
C LYS A 138 -39.57 64.61 14.22
N GLU A 139 -39.05 65.77 13.80
CA GLU A 139 -37.96 65.84 12.82
C GLU A 139 -36.67 65.19 13.37
N GLN A 140 -36.35 65.43 14.64
CA GLN A 140 -35.20 64.81 15.30
C GLN A 140 -35.37 63.29 15.42
N ILE A 141 -36.54 62.81 15.82
CA ILE A 141 -36.86 61.37 15.89
C ILE A 141 -36.75 60.75 14.49
N SER A 142 -37.26 61.42 13.45
CA SER A 142 -37.15 60.94 12.08
C SER A 142 -35.68 60.81 11.63
N LYS A 143 -34.84 61.81 11.94
CA LYS A 143 -33.39 61.76 11.63
C LYS A 143 -32.71 60.61 12.36
N ASN A 144 -32.96 60.49 13.67
CA ASN A 144 -32.40 59.40 14.48
C ASN A 144 -32.85 58.02 13.97
N LEU A 145 -34.10 57.87 13.52
CA LEU A 145 -34.61 56.62 12.97
C LEU A 145 -33.94 56.28 11.62
N THR A 146 -33.75 57.27 10.75
CA THR A 146 -33.04 57.04 9.48
C THR A 146 -31.59 56.66 9.70
N GLU A 147 -30.91 57.28 10.67
CA GLU A 147 -29.53 56.95 11.03
C GLU A 147 -29.44 55.57 11.69
N ALA A 148 -30.37 55.22 12.59
CA ALA A 148 -30.44 53.90 13.20
C ALA A 148 -30.68 52.79 12.15
N ASN A 149 -31.56 53.02 11.18
CA ASN A 149 -31.80 52.06 10.09
C ASN A 149 -30.58 51.89 9.18
N TYR A 150 -29.88 52.98 8.87
CA TYR A 150 -28.62 52.92 8.11
C TYR A 150 -27.55 52.12 8.87
N ASN A 151 -27.37 52.41 10.15
CA ASN A 151 -26.42 51.71 11.00
C ASN A 151 -26.77 50.23 11.15
N LEU A 152 -28.06 49.89 11.29
CA LEU A 152 -28.52 48.50 11.34
C LEU A 152 -28.18 47.74 10.05
N HIS A 153 -28.49 48.30 8.88
CA HIS A 153 -28.15 47.66 7.61
C HIS A 153 -26.63 47.53 7.39
N SER A 154 -25.83 48.50 7.84
CA SER A 154 -24.37 48.39 7.82
C SER A 154 -23.90 47.20 8.67
N VAL A 155 -24.40 47.08 9.90
CA VAL A 155 -24.05 45.99 10.82
C VAL A 155 -24.55 44.63 10.30
N GLU A 156 -25.75 44.56 9.73
CA GLU A 156 -26.29 43.35 9.11
C GLU A 156 -25.42 42.90 7.92
N SER A 157 -25.01 43.83 7.07
CA SER A 157 -24.12 43.56 5.94
C SER A 157 -22.74 43.08 6.41
N GLU A 158 -22.15 43.73 7.43
CA GLU A 158 -20.88 43.31 8.03
C GLU A 158 -20.99 41.93 8.68
N SER A 159 -22.08 41.67 9.40
CA SER A 159 -22.35 40.38 10.02
C SER A 159 -22.53 39.28 8.97
N ALA A 160 -23.27 39.53 7.89
CA ALA A 160 -23.44 38.58 6.80
C ALA A 160 -22.11 38.26 6.11
N ALA A 161 -21.28 39.27 5.83
CA ALA A 161 -19.95 39.07 5.27
C ALA A 161 -19.06 38.24 6.22
N LYS A 162 -19.12 38.50 7.52
CA LYS A 162 -18.37 37.74 8.53
C LYS A 162 -18.82 36.29 8.64
N VAL A 163 -20.14 36.04 8.59
CA VAL A 163 -20.68 34.66 8.57
C VAL A 163 -20.21 33.93 7.33
N GLN A 164 -20.28 34.56 6.15
CA GLN A 164 -19.83 33.95 4.89
C GLN A 164 -18.32 33.63 4.90
N ALA A 165 -17.49 34.53 5.46
CA ALA A 165 -16.07 34.28 5.63
C ALA A 165 -15.81 33.08 6.56
N LEU A 166 -16.50 33.02 7.71
CA LEU A 166 -16.38 31.90 8.65
C LEU A 166 -16.88 30.57 8.06
N GLU A 167 -17.93 30.59 7.24
CA GLU A 167 -18.41 29.40 6.53
C GLU A 167 -17.40 28.92 5.49
N SER A 168 -16.76 29.84 4.76
CA SER A 168 -15.67 29.53 3.84
C SER A 168 -14.49 28.90 4.59
N ASP A 169 -14.02 29.53 5.67
CA ASP A 169 -12.92 29.03 6.50
C ASP A 169 -13.24 27.63 7.08
N ASN A 170 -14.49 27.40 7.51
CA ASN A 170 -14.92 26.10 8.04
C ASN A 170 -14.94 25.02 6.94
N ASN A 171 -15.35 25.36 5.72
CA ASN A 171 -15.31 24.44 4.59
C ASN A 171 -13.86 24.09 4.19
N GLU A 172 -12.95 25.07 4.20
CA GLU A 172 -11.53 24.83 3.97
C GLU A 172 -10.93 23.92 5.06
N MET A 173 -11.23 24.19 6.33
CA MET A 173 -10.80 23.36 7.45
C MET A 173 -11.30 21.91 7.34
N LYS A 174 -12.56 21.70 6.93
CA LYS A 174 -13.09 20.34 6.69
C LYS A 174 -12.33 19.63 5.57
N ALA A 175 -12.06 20.32 4.47
CA ALA A 175 -11.29 19.75 3.37
C ALA A 175 -9.86 19.39 3.80
N GLN A 176 -9.22 20.23 4.62
CA GLN A 176 -7.89 19.95 5.17
C GLN A 176 -7.89 18.73 6.10
N VAL A 177 -8.89 18.63 6.99
CA VAL A 177 -9.04 17.47 7.89
C VAL A 177 -9.24 16.18 7.11
N GLU A 178 -10.07 16.20 6.05
CA GLU A 178 -10.30 15.02 5.21
C GLU A 178 -9.04 14.62 4.43
N TYR A 179 -8.32 15.60 3.88
CA TYR A 179 -7.02 15.38 3.27
C TYR A 179 -6.03 14.74 4.26
N GLU A 180 -5.87 15.32 5.45
CA GLU A 180 -4.92 14.82 6.45
C GLU A 180 -5.30 13.40 6.93
N LYS A 181 -6.60 13.12 7.05
CA LYS A 181 -7.10 11.77 7.36
C LYS A 181 -6.73 10.78 6.26
N SER A 182 -6.98 11.12 4.99
CA SER A 182 -6.64 10.27 3.85
C SER A 182 -5.13 10.03 3.72
N PHE A 183 -4.34 11.07 3.98
CA PHE A 183 -2.89 11.00 3.99
C PHE A 183 -2.40 10.06 5.08
N LYS A 184 -2.84 10.23 6.32
CA LYS A 184 -2.49 9.35 7.45
C LYS A 184 -2.88 7.90 7.19
N GLU A 185 -4.06 7.66 6.60
CA GLU A 185 -4.51 6.32 6.24
C GLU A 185 -3.61 5.68 5.17
N HIS A 186 -3.23 6.43 4.13
CA HIS A 186 -2.30 5.96 3.11
C HIS A 186 -0.93 5.62 3.70
N PHE A 187 -0.39 6.47 4.58
CA PHE A 187 0.87 6.21 5.28
C PHE A 187 0.80 4.97 6.16
N SER A 188 -0.29 4.77 6.90
CA SER A 188 -0.49 3.58 7.73
C SER A 188 -0.50 2.32 6.87
N LYS A 189 -1.28 2.31 5.79
CA LYS A 189 -1.34 1.16 4.86
C LYS A 189 0.02 0.83 4.25
N ASN A 190 0.75 1.85 3.82
CA ASN A 190 2.08 1.66 3.24
C ASN A 190 3.09 1.12 4.27
N LEU A 191 2.98 1.55 5.53
CA LEU A 191 3.81 1.03 6.62
C LEU A 191 3.47 -0.44 6.92
N ASP A 192 2.19 -0.79 6.97
CA ASP A 192 1.73 -2.16 7.17
C ASP A 192 2.18 -3.08 6.01
N GLU A 193 2.09 -2.61 4.77
CA GLU A 193 2.55 -3.32 3.58
C GLU A 193 4.07 -3.51 3.59
N ALA A 194 4.83 -2.47 3.92
CA ALA A 194 6.29 -2.57 4.06
C ALA A 194 6.69 -3.57 5.16
N ASN A 195 5.99 -3.58 6.29
CA ASN A 195 6.24 -4.52 7.38
C ASN A 195 5.92 -5.97 6.98
N ASN A 196 4.80 -6.18 6.29
CA ASN A 196 4.44 -7.50 5.77
C ASN A 196 5.45 -8.01 4.73
N ASN A 197 5.90 -7.13 3.83
CA ASN A 197 6.93 -7.48 2.84
C ASN A 197 8.26 -7.84 3.51
N TRP A 198 8.65 -7.10 4.56
CA TRP A 198 9.86 -7.40 5.32
C TRP A 198 9.78 -8.77 6.00
N HIS A 199 8.68 -9.06 6.72
CA HIS A 199 8.47 -10.36 7.33
C HIS A 199 8.41 -11.50 6.31
N SER A 200 7.78 -11.27 5.14
CA SER A 200 7.76 -12.26 4.05
C SER A 200 9.17 -12.53 3.51
N ALA A 201 9.98 -11.50 3.32
CA ALA A 201 11.36 -11.64 2.86
C ALA A 201 12.25 -12.33 3.90
N GLU A 202 12.06 -12.04 5.18
CA GLU A 202 12.75 -12.70 6.29
C GLU A 202 12.43 -14.21 6.33
N LEU A 203 11.16 -14.56 6.19
CA LEU A 203 10.72 -15.96 6.17
C LEU A 203 11.26 -16.70 4.94
N GLU A 204 11.26 -16.07 3.76
CA GLU A 204 11.86 -16.63 2.55
C GLU A 204 13.38 -16.83 2.70
N ALA A 205 14.09 -15.86 3.29
CA ALA A 205 15.52 -15.96 3.54
C ALA A 205 15.85 -17.11 4.51
N ALA A 206 15.07 -17.26 5.59
CA ALA A 206 15.23 -18.38 6.53
C ALA A 206 14.97 -19.74 5.87
N ALA A 207 13.95 -19.83 5.01
CA ALA A 207 13.66 -21.05 4.25
C ALA A 207 14.81 -21.42 3.29
N LYS A 208 15.37 -20.44 2.57
CA LYS A 208 16.51 -20.63 1.68
C LYS A 208 17.78 -21.04 2.43
N GLU A 209 18.07 -20.46 3.60
CA GLU A 209 19.23 -20.88 4.40
C GLU A 209 19.08 -22.31 4.93
N ALA A 210 17.88 -22.71 5.36
CA ALA A 210 17.61 -24.09 5.76
C ALA A 210 17.78 -25.08 4.60
N GLU A 211 17.37 -24.69 3.38
CA GLU A 211 17.59 -25.51 2.19
C GLU A 211 19.08 -25.59 1.81
N LEU A 212 19.82 -24.48 1.87
CA LEU A 212 21.27 -24.46 1.68
C LEU A 212 21.99 -25.36 2.71
N GLY A 213 21.55 -25.37 3.97
CA GLY A 213 22.04 -26.30 4.98
C GLY A 213 21.89 -27.77 4.55
N ARG A 214 20.69 -28.17 4.11
CA ARG A 214 20.42 -29.53 3.60
C ARG A 214 21.26 -29.87 2.36
N VAL A 215 21.46 -28.90 1.46
CA VAL A 215 22.29 -29.10 0.25
C VAL A 215 23.75 -29.29 0.63
N ARG A 216 24.28 -28.50 1.58
CA ARG A 216 25.65 -28.65 2.09
C ARG A 216 25.87 -30.02 2.73
N GLU A 217 24.92 -30.50 3.53
CA GLU A 217 24.97 -31.84 4.13
C GLU A 217 24.99 -32.94 3.06
N ARG A 218 24.09 -32.88 2.06
CA ARG A 218 24.07 -33.83 0.94
C ARG A 218 25.37 -33.81 0.15
N LEU A 219 25.93 -32.62 -0.11
CA LEU A 219 27.20 -32.49 -0.83
C LEU A 219 28.34 -33.12 -0.03
N SER A 220 28.41 -32.89 1.29
CA SER A 220 29.41 -33.50 2.16
C SER A 220 29.33 -35.02 2.14
N PHE A 221 28.11 -35.59 2.18
CA PHE A 221 27.90 -37.03 2.08
C PHE A 221 28.39 -37.60 0.74
N VAL A 222 28.03 -36.97 -0.39
CA VAL A 222 28.46 -37.42 -1.73
C VAL A 222 29.98 -37.34 -1.88
N GLN A 223 30.61 -36.28 -1.36
CA GLN A 223 32.07 -36.15 -1.38
C GLN A 223 32.75 -37.25 -0.56
N ALA A 224 32.23 -37.58 0.62
CA ALA A 224 32.74 -38.68 1.44
C ALA A 224 32.61 -40.04 0.72
N GLN A 225 31.45 -40.30 0.10
CA GLN A 225 31.22 -41.52 -0.67
C GLN A 225 32.15 -41.62 -1.89
N ALA A 226 32.39 -40.51 -2.60
CA ALA A 226 33.31 -40.48 -3.73
C ALA A 226 34.76 -40.78 -3.29
N ALA A 227 35.21 -40.20 -2.17
CA ALA A 227 36.53 -40.47 -1.60
C ALA A 227 36.68 -41.94 -1.16
N GLU A 228 35.65 -42.52 -0.53
CA GLU A 228 35.65 -43.94 -0.17
C GLU A 228 35.74 -44.85 -1.42
N GLN A 229 34.99 -44.51 -2.47
CA GLN A 229 35.00 -45.27 -3.73
C GLN A 229 36.37 -45.18 -4.43
N GLU A 230 37.02 -44.03 -4.39
CA GLU A 230 38.37 -43.84 -4.92
C GLU A 230 39.41 -44.69 -4.15
N GLN A 231 39.34 -44.70 -2.81
CA GLN A 231 40.19 -45.56 -1.99
C GLN A 231 39.96 -47.05 -2.29
N LEU A 232 38.71 -47.48 -2.43
CA LEU A 232 38.37 -48.86 -2.78
C LEU A 232 38.93 -49.24 -4.16
N HIS A 233 38.85 -48.33 -5.14
CA HIS A 233 39.43 -48.55 -6.46
C HIS A 233 40.96 -48.71 -6.38
N ALA A 234 41.64 -47.83 -5.64
CA ALA A 234 43.09 -47.90 -5.44
C ALA A 234 43.52 -49.22 -4.79
N VAL A 235 42.80 -49.69 -3.76
CA VAL A 235 43.08 -50.97 -3.10
C VAL A 235 42.84 -52.15 -4.04
N LYS A 236 41.79 -52.12 -4.86
CA LYS A 236 41.53 -53.16 -5.87
C LYS A 236 42.64 -53.22 -6.91
N GLU A 237 43.10 -52.07 -7.39
CA GLU A 237 44.19 -51.97 -8.36
C GLU A 237 45.50 -52.51 -7.78
N GLN A 238 45.85 -52.12 -6.55
CA GLN A 238 47.01 -52.67 -5.84
C GLN A 238 46.90 -54.19 -5.63
N ASN A 239 45.70 -54.71 -5.32
CA ASN A 239 45.49 -56.15 -5.16
C ASN A 239 45.69 -56.89 -6.50
N ILE A 240 45.18 -56.36 -7.62
CA ILE A 240 45.40 -56.92 -8.96
C ILE A 240 46.90 -56.96 -9.28
N GLU A 241 47.62 -55.86 -9.02
CA GLU A 241 49.06 -55.80 -9.25
C GLU A 241 49.82 -56.80 -8.37
N LEU A 242 49.47 -56.91 -7.09
CA LEU A 242 50.07 -57.88 -6.17
C LEU A 242 49.84 -59.32 -6.65
N GLN A 243 48.61 -59.66 -7.05
CA GLN A 243 48.30 -60.98 -7.59
C GLN A 243 49.10 -61.26 -8.87
N ALA A 244 49.24 -60.29 -9.76
CA ALA A 244 50.06 -60.44 -10.97
C ALA A 244 51.53 -60.68 -10.62
N ARG A 245 52.10 -59.94 -9.66
CA ARG A 245 53.48 -60.15 -9.18
C ARG A 245 53.67 -61.54 -8.59
N ILE A 246 52.74 -62.00 -7.75
CA ILE A 246 52.76 -63.35 -7.17
C ILE A 246 52.74 -64.40 -8.28
N ARG A 247 51.85 -64.27 -9.28
CA ARG A 247 51.78 -65.18 -10.43
C ARG A 247 53.10 -65.25 -11.18
N VAL A 248 53.71 -64.11 -11.50
CA VAL A 248 54.99 -64.05 -12.22
C VAL A 248 56.11 -64.73 -11.43
N GLN A 249 56.27 -64.39 -10.15
CA GLN A 249 57.27 -65.03 -9.29
C GLN A 249 57.04 -66.54 -9.19
N PHE A 250 55.79 -66.95 -9.10
CA PHE A 250 55.41 -68.35 -9.04
C PHE A 250 55.76 -69.10 -10.33
N PHE A 251 55.52 -68.51 -11.51
CA PHE A 251 55.90 -69.12 -12.79
C PHE A 251 57.41 -69.27 -12.94
N VAL A 252 58.18 -68.24 -12.57
CA VAL A 252 59.65 -68.28 -12.64
C VAL A 252 60.21 -69.38 -11.74
N THR A 253 59.76 -69.44 -10.48
CA THR A 253 60.21 -70.47 -9.54
C THR A 253 59.76 -71.88 -9.93
N THR A 254 58.55 -72.02 -10.49
CA THR A 254 58.08 -73.29 -11.03
C THR A 254 58.94 -73.75 -12.20
N HIS A 255 59.26 -72.86 -13.13
CA HIS A 255 60.14 -73.17 -14.24
C HIS A 255 61.52 -73.66 -13.76
N GLN A 256 62.11 -72.98 -12.79
CA GLN A 256 63.38 -73.40 -12.19
C GLN A 256 63.30 -74.82 -11.61
N HIS A 257 62.26 -75.12 -10.81
CA HIS A 257 62.08 -76.45 -10.25
C HIS A 257 61.88 -77.53 -11.33
N VAL A 258 61.12 -77.25 -12.39
CA VAL A 258 60.95 -78.16 -13.53
C VAL A 258 62.32 -78.47 -14.16
N GLN A 259 63.16 -77.45 -14.36
CA GLN A 259 64.53 -77.67 -14.86
C GLN A 259 65.35 -78.52 -13.90
N THR A 260 65.29 -78.27 -12.58
CA THR A 260 65.99 -79.10 -11.59
C THR A 260 65.59 -80.57 -11.67
N ILE A 261 64.31 -80.88 -11.87
CA ILE A 261 63.84 -82.27 -12.03
C ILE A 261 64.50 -82.93 -13.24
N LYS A 262 64.63 -82.22 -14.37
CA LYS A 262 65.31 -82.76 -15.57
C LYS A 262 66.76 -83.14 -15.26
N HIS A 263 67.49 -82.26 -14.58
CA HIS A 263 68.87 -82.52 -14.19
C HIS A 263 68.97 -83.70 -13.23
N MET A 264 68.09 -83.79 -12.23
CA MET A 264 68.09 -84.92 -11.29
C MET A 264 67.87 -86.28 -11.96
N VAL A 265 66.93 -86.36 -12.91
CA VAL A 265 66.68 -87.61 -13.64
C VAL A 265 67.86 -87.95 -14.55
N HIS A 266 68.47 -86.95 -15.18
CA HIS A 266 69.69 -87.13 -15.96
C HIS A 266 70.85 -87.65 -15.10
N ASP A 267 71.06 -87.07 -13.91
CA ASP A 267 72.09 -87.50 -12.96
C ASP A 267 71.83 -88.93 -12.45
N TRP A 268 70.57 -89.28 -12.15
CA TRP A 268 70.19 -90.65 -11.77
C TRP A 268 70.48 -91.65 -12.89
N LYS A 269 70.19 -91.28 -14.15
CA LYS A 269 70.52 -92.11 -15.30
C LYS A 269 72.04 -92.35 -15.39
N ILE A 270 72.84 -91.28 -15.32
CA ILE A 270 74.30 -91.38 -15.35
C ILE A 270 74.82 -92.27 -14.21
N GLN A 271 74.27 -92.13 -13.00
CA GLN A 271 74.68 -92.95 -11.85
C GLN A 271 74.36 -94.44 -12.05
N VAL A 272 73.20 -94.77 -12.62
CA VAL A 272 72.82 -96.15 -12.94
C VAL A 272 73.74 -96.72 -14.02
N GLU A 273 73.97 -95.97 -15.11
CA GLU A 273 74.88 -96.37 -16.19
C GLU A 273 76.31 -96.60 -15.67
N GLN A 274 76.85 -95.67 -14.88
CA GLN A 274 78.19 -95.79 -14.29
C GLN A 274 78.32 -97.03 -13.40
N LYS A 275 77.33 -97.28 -12.55
CA LYS A 275 77.34 -98.45 -11.67
C LYS A 275 77.33 -99.76 -12.45
N ILE A 276 76.51 -99.84 -13.50
CA ILE A 276 76.46 -101.00 -14.38
C ILE A 276 77.79 -101.19 -15.11
N GLU A 277 78.41 -100.10 -15.56
CA GLU A 277 79.72 -100.14 -16.21
C GLU A 277 80.82 -100.64 -15.28
N GLU A 278 80.85 -100.13 -14.05
CA GLU A 278 81.78 -100.57 -13.01
C GLU A 278 81.59 -102.06 -12.69
N ASP A 279 80.34 -102.51 -12.54
CA ASP A 279 80.01 -103.92 -12.29
C ASP A 279 80.43 -104.82 -13.46
N TYR A 280 80.23 -104.38 -14.71
CA TYR A 280 80.65 -105.08 -15.92
C TYR A 280 82.17 -105.21 -16.02
N GLU A 281 82.93 -104.11 -15.88
CA GLU A 281 84.41 -104.14 -15.94
C GLU A 281 85.00 -105.00 -14.80
N ASN A 282 84.42 -104.93 -13.60
CA ASN A 282 84.82 -105.77 -12.47
C ASN A 282 84.58 -107.27 -12.72
N ASN A 283 83.52 -107.63 -13.43
CA ASN A 283 83.21 -109.02 -13.78
C ASN A 283 84.08 -109.53 -14.93
N LYS A 284 84.37 -108.69 -15.92
CA LYS A 284 85.30 -108.96 -17.02
C LYS A 284 86.72 -109.25 -16.52
N LEU A 285 87.21 -108.50 -15.52
CA LEU A 285 88.50 -108.76 -14.88
C LEU A 285 88.59 -110.11 -14.14
N LYS A 286 87.45 -110.73 -13.79
CA LYS A 286 87.38 -112.02 -13.09
C LYS A 286 87.21 -113.22 -14.03
N ALA A 287 86.78 -112.99 -15.28
CA ALA A 287 86.55 -114.03 -16.28
C ALA A 287 87.79 -114.21 -17.18
N ASN A 288 88.42 -115.39 -17.15
CA ASN A 288 89.59 -115.72 -17.97
C ASN A 288 89.22 -116.43 -19.30
N ASP A 289 87.93 -116.45 -19.69
CA ASP A 289 87.38 -117.24 -20.79
C ASP A 289 86.61 -116.35 -21.80
N PRO A 290 86.88 -116.42 -23.12
CA PRO A 290 86.16 -115.62 -24.13
C PRO A 290 84.65 -115.91 -24.25
N GLU A 291 84.17 -117.13 -23.97
CA GLU A 291 82.71 -117.41 -23.97
C GLU A 291 81.98 -116.71 -22.81
N ALA A 292 82.70 -116.34 -21.74
CA ALA A 292 82.16 -115.54 -20.65
C ALA A 292 82.06 -114.04 -20.98
N ALA A 293 82.60 -113.57 -22.12
CA ALA A 293 82.57 -112.16 -22.51
C ALA A 293 81.25 -111.76 -23.19
N ASP A 294 80.71 -112.61 -24.06
CA ASP A 294 79.41 -112.39 -24.73
C ASP A 294 78.26 -112.47 -23.70
N ASP A 295 78.33 -113.44 -22.76
CA ASP A 295 77.41 -113.54 -21.63
C ASP A 295 77.47 -112.30 -20.71
N ALA A 296 78.64 -111.69 -20.55
CA ALA A 296 78.79 -110.47 -19.73
C ALA A 296 78.19 -109.24 -20.41
N GLU A 297 78.28 -109.12 -21.74
CA GLU A 297 77.71 -108.00 -22.49
C GLU A 297 76.17 -108.09 -22.53
N TYR A 298 75.63 -109.30 -22.67
CA TYR A 298 74.20 -109.56 -22.51
C TYR A 298 73.69 -109.19 -21.11
N GLU A 299 74.37 -109.63 -20.05
CA GLU A 299 73.98 -109.27 -18.67
C GLU A 299 74.15 -107.77 -18.37
N ARG A 300 75.12 -107.08 -18.97
CA ARG A 300 75.24 -105.60 -18.89
C ARG A 300 74.04 -104.90 -19.52
N LEU A 301 73.63 -105.31 -20.72
CA LEU A 301 72.47 -104.73 -21.42
C LEU A 301 71.17 -105.00 -20.65
N LYS A 302 71.02 -106.21 -20.13
CA LYS A 302 69.89 -106.59 -19.26
C LYS A 302 69.85 -105.75 -17.98
N ALA A 303 70.98 -105.55 -17.31
CA ALA A 303 71.08 -104.68 -16.14
C ALA A 303 70.71 -103.22 -16.46
N LEU A 304 71.06 -102.73 -17.66
CA LEU A 304 70.69 -101.39 -18.13
C LEU A 304 69.19 -101.23 -18.35
N ILE A 305 68.57 -102.23 -18.98
CA ILE A 305 67.11 -102.30 -19.17
C ILE A 305 66.39 -102.34 -17.81
N GLU A 306 66.85 -103.18 -16.89
CA GLU A 306 66.30 -103.29 -15.52
C GLU A 306 66.50 -101.99 -14.72
N GLY A 307 67.65 -101.32 -14.87
CA GLY A 307 67.95 -100.02 -14.27
C GLY A 307 66.99 -98.92 -14.74
N HIS A 308 66.73 -98.85 -16.06
CA HIS A 308 65.72 -97.95 -16.62
C HIS A 308 64.31 -98.29 -16.14
N GLU A 309 63.93 -99.56 -16.05
CA GLU A 309 62.64 -100.00 -15.49
C GLU A 309 62.46 -99.56 -14.03
N TYR A 310 63.52 -99.65 -13.22
CA TYR A 310 63.52 -99.20 -11.84
C TYR A 310 63.31 -97.68 -11.73
N ILE A 311 63.99 -96.88 -12.56
CA ILE A 311 63.80 -95.42 -12.60
C ILE A 311 62.35 -95.09 -13.01
N ILE A 312 61.85 -95.69 -14.09
CA ILE A 312 60.49 -95.46 -14.61
C ILE A 312 59.43 -95.77 -13.53
N THR A 313 59.53 -96.93 -12.89
CA THR A 313 58.56 -97.39 -11.87
C THR A 313 58.51 -96.42 -10.69
N ASN A 314 59.65 -95.93 -10.23
CA ASN A 314 59.72 -94.95 -9.15
C ASN A 314 59.15 -93.59 -9.56
N ILE A 315 59.41 -93.12 -10.78
CA ILE A 315 58.85 -91.86 -11.27
C ILE A 315 57.32 -91.95 -11.34
N LYS A 316 56.77 -93.03 -11.93
CA LYS A 316 55.32 -93.27 -12.06
C LYS A 316 54.61 -93.32 -10.69
N LYS A 317 55.19 -94.02 -9.71
CA LYS A 317 54.65 -94.04 -8.33
C LYS A 317 54.62 -92.64 -7.68
N GLY A 318 55.61 -91.80 -7.99
CA GLY A 318 55.61 -90.39 -7.57
C GLY A 318 54.52 -89.58 -8.28
N ASN A 319 54.29 -89.84 -9.56
CA ASN A 319 53.30 -89.14 -10.38
C ASN A 319 51.86 -89.36 -9.85
N GLU A 320 51.52 -90.56 -9.40
CA GLU A 320 50.20 -90.86 -8.78
C GLU A 320 49.92 -89.99 -7.55
N LYS A 321 50.94 -89.78 -6.70
CA LYS A 321 50.83 -88.91 -5.53
C LYS A 321 50.60 -87.45 -5.92
N ILE A 322 51.36 -86.97 -6.92
CA ILE A 322 51.23 -85.61 -7.46
C ILE A 322 49.83 -85.41 -8.06
N ALA A 323 49.33 -86.38 -8.83
CA ALA A 323 47.99 -86.35 -9.42
C ALA A 323 46.88 -86.23 -8.35
N THR A 324 47.03 -86.96 -7.24
CA THR A 324 46.09 -86.87 -6.11
C THR A 324 46.13 -85.48 -5.47
N GLN A 325 47.33 -84.93 -5.23
CA GLN A 325 47.50 -83.58 -4.68
C GLN A 325 46.92 -82.49 -5.59
N ILE A 326 47.05 -82.62 -6.91
CA ILE A 326 46.41 -81.71 -7.87
C ILE A 326 44.89 -81.74 -7.69
N LYS A 327 44.30 -82.94 -7.63
CA LYS A 327 42.86 -83.11 -7.44
C LYS A 327 42.37 -82.45 -6.16
N ASP A 328 43.03 -82.73 -5.02
CA ASP A 328 42.66 -82.16 -3.72
C ASP A 328 42.73 -80.63 -3.71
N LEU A 329 43.72 -80.03 -4.40
CA LEU A 329 43.86 -78.57 -4.50
C LEU A 329 42.79 -77.93 -5.41
N ARG A 330 42.35 -78.65 -6.46
CA ARG A 330 41.35 -78.16 -7.42
C ARG A 330 39.92 -78.28 -6.88
N GLU A 331 39.65 -79.30 -6.07
CA GLU A 331 38.33 -79.58 -5.49
C GLU A 331 38.10 -78.87 -4.14
N ALA A 332 39.07 -78.10 -3.64
CA ALA A 332 38.94 -77.36 -2.38
C ALA A 332 37.86 -76.26 -2.47
N GLU A 333 36.89 -76.27 -1.54
CA GLU A 333 35.74 -75.34 -1.50
C GLU A 333 36.14 -73.84 -1.43
N ASN A 334 37.31 -73.54 -0.86
CA ASN A 334 37.85 -72.18 -0.75
C ASN A 334 39.19 -72.07 -1.47
N ALA A 335 39.21 -72.42 -2.76
CA ALA A 335 40.41 -72.31 -3.57
C ALA A 335 40.96 -70.87 -3.57
N THR A 336 42.15 -70.69 -3.02
CA THR A 336 42.87 -69.41 -3.03
C THR A 336 43.76 -69.32 -4.27
N LEU A 337 44.22 -68.11 -4.61
CA LEU A 337 45.24 -67.91 -5.65
C LEU A 337 46.48 -68.80 -5.41
N ILE A 338 46.87 -69.01 -4.15
CA ILE A 338 48.03 -69.86 -3.81
C ILE A 338 47.71 -71.33 -4.05
N SER A 339 46.51 -71.79 -3.69
CA SER A 339 46.05 -73.16 -3.97
C SER A 339 46.03 -73.44 -5.47
N GLU A 340 45.47 -72.52 -6.26
CA GLU A 340 45.42 -72.60 -7.73
C GLU A 340 46.82 -72.64 -8.35
N LEU A 341 47.70 -71.73 -7.93
CA LEU A 341 49.08 -71.70 -8.42
C LEU A 341 49.83 -72.99 -8.04
N THR A 342 49.64 -73.48 -6.81
CA THR A 342 50.26 -74.74 -6.36
C THR A 342 49.81 -75.92 -7.22
N ALA A 343 48.53 -76.02 -7.56
CA ALA A 343 48.03 -77.02 -8.49
C ALA A 343 48.69 -76.89 -9.87
N ASN A 344 48.76 -75.68 -10.44
CA ASN A 344 49.42 -75.43 -11.73
C ASN A 344 50.90 -75.87 -11.73
N ARG A 345 51.62 -75.66 -10.61
CA ARG A 345 53.02 -76.15 -10.48
C ARG A 345 53.10 -77.67 -10.50
N PHE A 346 52.23 -78.33 -9.75
CA PHE A 346 52.20 -79.80 -9.74
C PHE A 346 51.81 -80.38 -11.09
N GLU A 347 50.90 -79.74 -11.82
CA GLU A 347 50.58 -80.11 -13.20
C GLU A 347 51.82 -79.99 -14.12
N ALA A 348 52.58 -78.90 -14.01
CA ALA A 348 53.81 -78.74 -14.78
C ALA A 348 54.90 -79.78 -14.41
N PHE A 349 55.01 -80.14 -13.12
CA PHE A 349 55.91 -81.21 -12.68
C PHE A 349 55.48 -82.57 -13.22
N LEU A 350 54.18 -82.86 -13.18
CA LEU A 350 53.62 -84.10 -13.68
C LEU A 350 53.86 -84.24 -15.18
N GLU A 351 53.54 -83.20 -15.97
CA GLU A 351 53.74 -83.19 -17.42
C GLU A 351 55.21 -83.44 -17.80
N GLU A 352 56.14 -82.77 -17.11
CA GLU A 352 57.56 -82.95 -17.40
C GLU A 352 58.07 -84.33 -16.97
N ARG A 353 57.63 -84.85 -15.83
CA ARG A 353 57.98 -86.21 -15.38
C ARG A 353 57.44 -87.27 -16.33
N GLU A 354 56.24 -87.11 -16.87
CA GLU A 354 55.68 -87.99 -17.91
C GLU A 354 56.51 -87.94 -19.20
N LYS A 355 56.99 -86.76 -19.62
CA LYS A 355 57.92 -86.66 -20.78
C LYS A 355 59.22 -87.43 -20.54
N MET A 356 59.79 -87.37 -19.34
CA MET A 356 61.00 -88.13 -19.01
C MET A 356 60.75 -89.64 -18.96
N VAL A 357 59.61 -90.06 -18.43
CA VAL A 357 59.19 -91.47 -18.47
C VAL A 357 59.11 -91.96 -19.92
N ALA A 358 58.44 -91.20 -20.79
CA ALA A 358 58.33 -91.55 -22.21
C ALA A 358 59.69 -91.62 -22.91
N GLN A 359 60.63 -90.72 -22.58
CA GLN A 359 62.00 -90.77 -23.10
C GLN A 359 62.75 -92.01 -22.64
N LEU A 360 62.70 -92.35 -21.35
CA LEU A 360 63.34 -93.56 -20.81
C LEU A 360 62.71 -94.84 -21.36
N GLU A 361 61.39 -94.86 -21.58
CA GLU A 361 60.70 -95.98 -22.22
C GLU A 361 61.14 -96.17 -23.67
N GLN A 362 61.35 -95.07 -24.40
CA GLN A 362 61.91 -95.13 -25.76
C GLN A 362 63.35 -95.63 -25.77
N GLU A 363 64.23 -95.07 -24.92
CA GLU A 363 65.63 -95.49 -24.81
C GLU A 363 65.76 -96.98 -24.47
N LYS A 364 64.93 -97.47 -23.55
CA LYS A 364 64.81 -98.89 -23.21
C LYS A 364 64.40 -99.73 -24.42
N GLN A 365 63.47 -99.24 -25.25
CA GLN A 365 63.02 -99.95 -26.44
C GLN A 365 64.12 -99.98 -27.51
N ASP A 366 64.86 -98.89 -27.69
CA ASP A 366 65.99 -98.79 -28.60
C ASP A 366 67.10 -99.79 -28.20
N GLN A 367 67.41 -99.89 -26.90
CA GLN A 367 68.37 -100.87 -26.34
C GLN A 367 67.95 -102.33 -26.60
N LYS A 368 66.64 -102.64 -26.55
CA LYS A 368 66.12 -103.98 -26.89
C LYS A 368 66.20 -104.30 -28.39
N THR A 369 66.17 -103.29 -29.25
CA THR A 369 66.26 -103.49 -30.70
C THR A 369 67.70 -103.61 -31.21
N GLU A 370 68.68 -103.02 -30.52
CA GLU A 370 70.10 -103.28 -30.83
C GLU A 370 70.48 -104.74 -30.58
N ASP A 371 69.89 -105.38 -29.56
CA ASP A 371 70.04 -106.82 -29.24
C ASP A 371 69.47 -107.74 -30.34
N ASN A 372 68.50 -107.28 -31.15
CA ASN A 372 67.88 -108.06 -32.23
C ASN A 372 68.56 -107.87 -33.60
N ALA A 373 69.52 -106.95 -33.72
CA ALA A 373 70.17 -106.66 -35.01
C ALA A 373 71.26 -107.69 -35.37
N ASP A 374 71.80 -108.42 -34.39
CA ASP A 374 72.81 -109.47 -34.63
C ASP A 374 72.22 -110.84 -35.04
N GLU A 375 70.90 -111.03 -34.96
CA GLU A 375 70.23 -112.26 -35.44
C GLU A 375 69.71 -112.19 -36.90
N MET A 376 69.84 -111.06 -37.61
CA MET A 376 69.46 -110.97 -39.05
C MET A 376 70.67 -110.84 -39.99
N ILE A 377 71.56 -111.85 -39.98
CA ILE A 377 72.37 -112.18 -41.17
C ILE A 377 71.75 -113.41 -41.85
N GLU A 378 70.59 -113.21 -42.50
CA GLU A 378 70.17 -114.11 -43.58
C GLU A 378 71.01 -113.81 -44.82
N ILE A 379 71.95 -114.71 -45.10
CA ILE A 379 72.72 -114.76 -46.35
C ILE A 379 71.73 -114.98 -47.51
N PRO A 380 71.66 -114.08 -48.51
CA PRO A 380 70.75 -114.23 -49.65
C PRO A 380 71.25 -115.33 -50.59
N ILE A 381 70.46 -116.39 -50.76
CA ILE A 381 70.63 -117.33 -51.87
C ILE A 381 69.64 -116.92 -52.95
N ASP A 382 70.15 -116.20 -53.97
CA ASP A 382 69.71 -116.50 -55.33
C ASP A 382 70.73 -116.06 -56.39
N THR A 383 70.92 -116.98 -57.31
CA THR A 383 71.94 -117.07 -58.35
C THR A 383 71.90 -115.92 -59.37
N LYS A 384 73.05 -115.25 -59.56
CA LYS A 384 73.61 -114.83 -60.87
C LYS A 384 75.03 -114.29 -60.67
N GLU A 385 76.02 -114.95 -61.26
CA GLU A 385 77.39 -114.45 -61.32
C GLU A 385 77.43 -113.10 -62.03
N LEU A 386 77.63 -112.03 -61.26
CA LEU A 386 78.00 -110.71 -61.76
C LEU A 386 79.51 -110.56 -61.63
N SER A 387 80.19 -110.30 -62.75
CA SER A 387 81.64 -110.15 -62.79
C SER A 387 82.13 -109.04 -61.85
N LYS A 388 83.38 -109.13 -61.37
CA LYS A 388 84.01 -108.09 -60.52
C LYS A 388 83.96 -106.69 -61.17
N ALA A 389 83.88 -106.61 -62.50
CA ALA A 389 83.72 -105.35 -63.24
C ALA A 389 82.32 -104.73 -63.06
N ASP A 390 81.28 -105.56 -62.99
CA ASP A 390 79.89 -105.11 -62.85
C ASP A 390 79.57 -104.70 -61.42
N ARG A 391 80.10 -105.42 -60.41
CA ARG A 391 80.05 -104.98 -59.00
C ARG A 391 80.75 -103.63 -58.78
N LYS A 392 81.88 -103.38 -59.47
CA LYS A 392 82.61 -102.10 -59.38
C LYS A 392 81.88 -100.96 -60.10
N LYS A 393 81.20 -101.24 -61.23
CA LYS A 393 80.33 -100.27 -61.92
C LYS A 393 79.08 -99.94 -61.11
N ALA A 394 78.42 -100.94 -60.52
CA ALA A 394 77.25 -100.76 -59.65
C ALA A 394 77.59 -99.93 -58.39
N LYS A 395 78.72 -100.23 -57.72
CA LYS A 395 79.18 -99.46 -56.55
C LYS A 395 79.55 -98.01 -56.91
N LYS A 396 80.13 -97.76 -58.09
CA LYS A 396 80.39 -96.39 -58.59
C LYS A 396 79.09 -95.66 -58.96
N ALA A 397 78.11 -96.34 -59.55
CA ALA A 397 76.81 -95.76 -59.91
C ALA A 397 76.01 -95.38 -58.64
N ALA A 398 75.95 -96.27 -57.65
CA ALA A 398 75.31 -96.02 -56.37
C ALA A 398 75.96 -94.84 -55.61
N LYS A 399 77.29 -94.79 -55.56
CA LYS A 399 78.03 -93.67 -54.93
C LYS A 399 77.80 -92.33 -55.66
N LYS A 400 77.61 -92.35 -56.99
CA LYS A 400 77.31 -91.15 -57.79
C LYS A 400 75.85 -90.69 -57.63
N ALA A 401 74.91 -91.63 -57.45
CA ALA A 401 73.51 -91.34 -57.16
C ALA A 401 73.33 -90.75 -55.75
N ALA A 402 73.94 -91.36 -54.73
CA ALA A 402 73.92 -90.86 -53.36
C ALA A 402 74.52 -89.44 -53.24
N LYS A 403 75.64 -89.18 -53.94
CA LYS A 403 76.27 -87.85 -53.97
C LYS A 403 75.42 -86.78 -54.68
N LYS A 404 74.60 -87.17 -55.68
CA LYS A 404 73.63 -86.26 -56.33
C LYS A 404 72.41 -85.98 -55.42
N ALA A 405 71.93 -86.98 -54.70
CA ALA A 405 70.82 -86.83 -53.75
C ALA A 405 71.20 -85.91 -52.58
N ALA A 406 72.37 -86.11 -51.97
CA ALA A 406 72.88 -85.26 -50.89
C ALA A 406 73.10 -83.80 -51.33
N LYS A 407 73.54 -83.57 -52.58
CA LYS A 407 73.71 -82.20 -53.13
C LYS A 407 72.36 -81.50 -53.41
N LYS A 408 71.31 -82.25 -53.76
CA LYS A 408 69.94 -81.71 -53.90
C LYS A 408 69.33 -81.38 -52.53
N ALA A 409 69.53 -82.24 -51.53
CA ALA A 409 69.04 -82.00 -50.17
C ALA A 409 69.68 -80.74 -49.53
N LYS A 410 71.00 -80.55 -49.68
CA LYS A 410 71.68 -79.33 -49.20
C LYS A 410 71.22 -78.04 -49.89
N LYS A 411 70.78 -78.11 -51.16
CA LYS A 411 70.26 -76.94 -51.89
C LYS A 411 68.80 -76.60 -51.53
N ALA A 412 68.04 -77.58 -51.06
CA ALA A 412 66.67 -77.38 -50.59
C ALA A 412 66.61 -76.80 -49.17
N ASN A 413 67.60 -77.12 -48.31
CA ASN A 413 67.65 -76.65 -46.93
C ASN A 413 68.27 -75.26 -46.73
N ALA A 414 68.82 -74.64 -47.80
CA ALA A 414 69.37 -73.28 -47.78
C ALA A 414 68.38 -72.22 -48.34
N LYS A 415 67.13 -72.62 -48.57
CA LYS A 415 66.02 -71.78 -49.08
C LYS A 415 64.79 -71.77 -48.18
N LYS A 416 64.87 -72.40 -47.01
CA LYS A 416 64.05 -72.12 -45.84
C LYS A 416 64.94 -71.41 -44.84
#